data_AF-A0A2F0AMR9-F1
#
_entry.id   AF-A0A2F0AMR9-F1
#
_cell.length_a   1.000
_cell.length_b   1.000
_cell.length_c   1.000
_cell.angle_alpha   90.00
_cell.angle_beta   90.00
_cell.angle_gamma   90.00
#
_symmetry.space_group_name_H-M   'P 1'
#
loop_
_entity.id
_entity.type
_entity.pdbx_description
1 polymer ?
#
loop_
_entity_poly.entity_id
_entity_poly.type
_entity_poly.pdbx_seq_one_letter_code
_entity_poly.pdbx_strand_id
1 'polypeptide(L)'
;MCKPIPKLFNLLVFLGLFGFASQAYAAVELKVAVVHATKAKSPTDSKISKVMAKSLTTVFGQYGSFKLLSKTAYQLVPKKTAEIDLPTGYKALVKYVGSLPKAGKNKVHKLSLEIPKHKVKVKLRAIPKKLFYQAGIKHNNGILILAFYLKE
;
A
#
# COMPACT_ATOMS: atom_id res chain seq x y z
N MET A 1 52.00 63.40 8.75
CA MET A 1 51.34 63.72 7.45
C MET A 1 50.64 62.47 6.92
N CYS A 2 49.55 62.69 6.18
CA CYS A 2 48.37 61.85 5.99
C CYS A 2 48.52 60.49 5.26
N LYS A 3 47.53 59.62 5.53
CA LYS A 3 47.18 58.36 4.81
C LYS A 3 46.90 58.61 3.30
N PRO A 4 46.82 57.55 2.49
CA PRO A 4 45.48 57.02 2.21
C PRO A 4 45.36 55.48 2.23
N ILE A 5 44.19 55.05 2.72
CA ILE A 5 43.63 53.70 2.62
C ILE A 5 42.91 53.57 1.28
N PRO A 6 43.11 52.47 0.55
CA PRO A 6 42.00 51.82 -0.14
C PRO A 6 42.14 50.29 -0.09
N LYS A 7 41.13 49.44 -0.24
CA LYS A 7 39.68 49.56 -0.40
C LYS A 7 39.14 48.16 -0.08
N LEU A 8 37.95 48.11 0.54
CA LEU A 8 37.15 46.91 0.66
C LEU A 8 37.05 46.19 -0.70
N PHE A 9 37.33 44.89 -0.72
CA PHE A 9 36.72 44.00 -1.71
C PHE A 9 35.90 42.96 -0.96
N ASN A 10 34.65 43.35 -0.72
CA ASN A 10 33.61 42.55 -0.09
C ASN A 10 33.14 41.53 -1.13
N LEU A 11 33.74 40.34 -1.19
CA LEU A 11 33.28 39.27 -2.08
C LEU A 11 32.10 38.56 -1.43
N LEU A 12 30.91 39.12 -1.67
CA LEU A 12 29.62 38.52 -1.35
C LEU A 12 29.41 37.31 -2.25
N VAL A 13 29.80 36.11 -1.79
CA VAL A 13 29.44 34.86 -2.47
C VAL A 13 27.94 34.65 -2.28
N PHE A 14 27.18 34.93 -3.33
CA PHE A 14 25.77 34.57 -3.42
C PHE A 14 25.64 33.06 -3.23
N LEU A 15 25.13 32.65 -2.06
CA LEU A 15 24.57 31.32 -1.84
C LEU A 15 23.51 31.09 -2.91
N GLY A 16 23.85 30.34 -3.95
CA GLY A 16 22.91 29.73 -4.86
C GLY A 16 22.09 28.67 -4.12
N LEU A 17 21.11 29.14 -3.34
CA LEU A 17 19.99 28.34 -2.84
C LEU A 17 19.12 27.93 -4.03
N PHE A 18 19.60 27.01 -4.85
CA PHE A 18 18.72 26.15 -5.64
C PHE A 18 17.99 25.24 -4.65
N GLY A 19 16.94 25.79 -4.03
CA GLY A 19 15.97 25.03 -3.28
C GLY A 19 15.30 24.07 -4.24
N PHE A 20 15.77 22.82 -4.25
CA PHE A 20 15.03 21.71 -4.82
C PHE A 20 13.72 21.59 -4.02
N ALA A 21 12.66 22.24 -4.49
CA ALA A 21 11.32 22.04 -4.00
C ALA A 21 10.97 20.56 -4.28
N SER A 22 11.23 19.71 -3.29
CA SER A 22 10.80 18.33 -3.32
C SER A 22 9.28 18.35 -3.33
N GLN A 23 8.68 18.07 -4.48
CA GLN A 23 7.23 17.99 -4.63
C GLN A 23 6.72 16.93 -3.63
N ALA A 24 6.12 17.38 -2.54
CA ALA A 24 5.62 16.50 -1.49
C ALA A 24 4.43 15.71 -2.06
N TYR A 25 4.66 14.45 -2.39
CA TYR A 25 3.57 13.57 -2.82
C TYR A 25 2.66 13.26 -1.63
N ALA A 26 1.34 13.45 -1.81
CA ALA A 26 0.35 13.04 -0.81
C ALA A 26 0.48 11.53 -0.53
N ALA A 27 0.80 11.20 0.72
CA ALA A 27 0.86 9.83 1.20
C ALA A 27 -0.55 9.23 1.28
N VAL A 28 -0.68 7.95 0.97
CA VAL A 28 -1.92 7.18 1.15
C VAL A 28 -1.66 6.02 2.10
N GLU A 29 -2.61 5.74 2.98
CA GLU A 29 -2.52 4.63 3.92
C GLU A 29 -3.13 3.37 3.28
N LEU A 30 -2.30 2.36 3.02
CA LEU A 30 -2.74 1.03 2.61
C LEU A 30 -2.83 0.11 3.83
N LYS A 31 -4.04 -0.28 4.19
CA LYS A 31 -4.28 -1.34 5.18
C LYS A 31 -4.38 -2.68 4.48
N VAL A 32 -3.62 -3.64 4.96
CA VAL A 32 -3.58 -5.01 4.44
C VAL A 32 -3.94 -5.95 5.56
N ALA A 33 -4.89 -6.84 5.30
CA ALA A 33 -5.21 -7.96 6.16
C ALA A 33 -4.91 -9.26 5.40
N VAL A 34 -4.14 -10.15 6.04
CA VAL A 34 -3.90 -11.50 5.54
C VAL A 34 -4.92 -12.42 6.19
N VAL A 35 -5.76 -13.04 5.37
CA VAL A 35 -6.86 -13.89 5.81
C VAL A 35 -6.64 -15.29 5.27
N HIS A 36 -6.75 -16.29 6.14
CA HIS A 36 -6.78 -17.69 5.75
C HIS A 36 -8.23 -18.13 5.52
N ALA A 37 -8.52 -18.68 4.35
CA ALA A 37 -9.83 -19.19 3.99
C ALA A 37 -9.79 -20.71 3.81
N THR A 38 -10.73 -21.43 4.42
CA THR A 38 -10.83 -22.88 4.33
C THR A 38 -12.25 -23.30 3.94
N LYS A 39 -12.40 -24.48 3.34
CA LYS A 39 -13.71 -25.06 3.01
C LYS A 39 -14.41 -25.67 4.24
N ALA A 40 -13.72 -25.77 5.37
CA ALA A 40 -14.30 -26.27 6.60
C ALA A 40 -15.44 -25.36 7.08
N LYS A 41 -16.48 -25.97 7.66
CA LYS A 41 -17.58 -25.25 8.29
C LYS A 41 -17.16 -24.88 9.71
N SER A 42 -16.46 -23.77 9.83
CA SER A 42 -16.06 -23.20 11.13
C SER A 42 -16.40 -21.71 11.17
N PRO A 43 -16.69 -21.14 12.35
CA PRO A 43 -17.02 -19.72 12.46
C PRO A 43 -15.92 -18.83 11.84
N THR A 44 -16.36 -17.69 11.29
CA THR A 44 -15.44 -16.62 10.91
C THR A 44 -14.84 -16.00 12.18
N ASP A 45 -13.55 -15.73 12.16
CA ASP A 45 -12.82 -15.10 13.26
C ASP A 45 -13.45 -13.76 13.66
N SER A 46 -13.70 -13.56 14.96
CA SER A 46 -14.35 -12.37 15.52
C SER A 46 -13.55 -11.08 15.31
N LYS A 47 -12.24 -11.19 15.01
CA LYS A 47 -11.38 -10.05 14.66
C LYS A 47 -11.64 -9.51 13.26
N ILE A 48 -12.35 -10.26 12.41
CA ILE A 48 -12.77 -9.80 11.09
C ILE A 48 -14.02 -8.94 11.26
N SER A 49 -13.97 -7.70 10.76
CA SER A 49 -15.12 -6.80 10.87
C SER A 49 -16.33 -7.35 10.10
N LYS A 50 -17.55 -7.05 10.56
CA LYS A 50 -18.81 -7.50 9.91
C LYS A 50 -18.84 -7.16 8.41
N VAL A 51 -18.36 -5.98 8.02
CA VAL A 51 -18.29 -5.55 6.62
C VAL A 51 -17.33 -6.42 5.81
N MET A 52 -16.14 -6.70 6.35
CA MET A 52 -15.17 -7.56 5.68
C MET A 52 -15.68 -9.01 5.61
N ALA A 53 -16.27 -9.53 6.69
CA ALA A 53 -16.84 -10.87 6.73
C ALA A 53 -17.92 -11.05 5.66
N LYS A 54 -18.88 -10.11 5.57
CA LYS A 54 -19.94 -10.14 4.54
C LYS A 54 -19.38 -10.07 3.13
N SER A 55 -18.35 -9.26 2.90
CA SER A 55 -17.71 -9.18 1.58
C SER A 55 -16.92 -10.45 1.25
N LEU A 56 -16.23 -11.06 2.22
CA LEU A 56 -15.49 -12.31 2.04
C LEU A 56 -16.44 -13.46 1.71
N THR A 57 -17.54 -13.62 2.44
CA THR A 57 -18.54 -14.66 2.13
C THR A 57 -19.19 -14.46 0.76
N THR A 58 -19.39 -13.21 0.34
CA THR A 58 -19.94 -12.89 -0.99
C THR A 58 -18.96 -13.24 -2.11
N VAL A 59 -17.70 -12.81 -2.00
CA VAL A 59 -16.69 -12.97 -3.07
C VAL A 59 -16.11 -14.38 -3.10
N PHE A 60 -15.99 -15.03 -1.94
CA PHE A 60 -15.31 -16.31 -1.74
C PHE A 60 -16.26 -17.37 -1.18
N GLY A 61 -17.53 -17.39 -1.62
CA GLY A 61 -18.59 -18.25 -1.06
C GLY A 61 -18.34 -19.76 -1.11
N GLN A 62 -17.35 -20.23 -1.88
CA GLN A 62 -16.90 -21.62 -1.84
C GLN A 62 -16.11 -22.00 -0.57
N TYR A 63 -15.72 -21.02 0.25
CA TYR A 63 -15.01 -21.20 1.53
C TYR A 63 -15.98 -20.97 2.69
N GLY A 64 -15.93 -21.86 3.69
CA GLY A 64 -16.84 -21.89 4.83
C GLY A 64 -16.32 -21.18 6.08
N SER A 65 -15.02 -20.89 6.15
CA SER A 65 -14.40 -20.23 7.30
C SER A 65 -13.29 -19.28 6.87
N PHE A 66 -13.17 -18.15 7.59
CA PHE A 66 -12.15 -17.13 7.39
C PHE A 66 -11.49 -16.77 8.72
N LYS A 67 -10.16 -16.84 8.77
CA LYS A 67 -9.35 -16.50 9.96
C LYS A 67 -8.40 -15.36 9.66
N LEU A 68 -8.36 -14.35 10.53
CA LEU A 68 -7.41 -13.25 10.39
C LEU A 68 -6.04 -13.71 10.89
N LEU A 69 -5.03 -13.65 10.04
CA LEU A 69 -3.66 -14.02 10.41
C LEU A 69 -2.84 -12.79 10.79
N SER A 70 -2.93 -11.73 9.99
CA SER A 70 -2.24 -10.47 10.28
C SER A 70 -3.00 -9.28 9.70
N LYS A 71 -2.73 -8.10 10.25
CA LYS A 71 -3.26 -6.84 9.78
C LYS A 71 -2.22 -5.74 9.99
N THR A 72 -1.81 -5.09 8.91
CA THR A 72 -0.75 -4.07 8.92
C THR A 72 -1.18 -2.88 8.09
N ALA A 73 -0.75 -1.68 8.48
CA ALA A 73 -0.94 -0.46 7.72
C ALA A 73 0.41 0.02 7.19
N TYR A 74 0.42 0.50 5.94
CA TYR A 74 1.61 1.02 5.28
C TYR A 74 1.31 2.41 4.76
N GLN A 75 2.24 3.34 4.96
CA GLN A 75 2.22 4.63 4.29
C GLN A 75 2.88 4.50 2.92
N LEU A 76 2.12 4.77 1.87
CA LEU A 76 2.57 4.67 0.49
C LEU A 76 2.64 6.06 -0.13
N VAL A 77 3.83 6.40 -0.61
CA VAL A 77 4.03 7.49 -1.57
C VAL A 77 4.38 6.90 -2.94
N PRO A 78 4.15 7.63 -4.05
CA PRO A 78 4.41 7.12 -5.39
C PRO A 78 5.82 6.53 -5.52
N LYS A 79 5.92 5.42 -6.25
CA LYS A 79 7.11 4.59 -6.48
C LYS A 79 7.65 3.83 -5.26
N LYS A 80 7.13 4.04 -4.04
CA LYS A 80 7.48 3.21 -2.88
C LYS A 80 6.77 1.86 -2.92
N THR A 81 7.44 0.88 -2.34
CA THR A 81 6.98 -0.50 -2.20
C THR A 81 6.79 -0.80 -0.73
N ALA A 82 5.61 -1.31 -0.36
CA ALA A 82 5.38 -1.97 0.91
C ALA A 82 5.69 -3.47 0.77
N GLU A 83 6.37 -4.01 1.76
CA GLU A 83 6.60 -5.44 1.89
C GLU A 83 5.65 -6.01 2.93
N ILE A 84 4.89 -7.02 2.55
CA ILE A 84 3.91 -7.68 3.41
C ILE A 84 4.41 -9.10 3.65
N ASP A 85 4.72 -9.42 4.90
CA ASP A 85 5.10 -10.77 5.28
C ASP A 85 3.88 -11.70 5.21
N LEU A 86 4.06 -12.82 4.53
CA LEU A 86 3.07 -13.88 4.43
C LEU A 86 3.41 -14.99 5.42
N PRO A 87 2.40 -15.68 5.99
CA PRO A 87 2.61 -16.81 6.90
C PRO A 87 3.27 -18.02 6.21
N THR A 88 3.47 -17.97 4.90
CA THR A 88 4.26 -18.94 4.14
C THR A 88 5.78 -18.69 4.22
N GLY A 89 6.22 -17.62 4.88
CA GLY A 89 7.62 -17.19 4.95
C GLY A 89 8.08 -16.34 3.75
N TYR A 90 7.20 -16.08 2.78
CA TYR A 90 7.48 -15.23 1.62
C TYR A 90 6.93 -13.83 1.80
N LYS A 91 7.34 -12.91 0.92
CA LYS A 91 6.86 -11.53 0.90
C LYS A 91 5.95 -11.26 -0.30
N ALA A 92 4.87 -10.52 -0.05
CA ALA A 92 4.11 -9.85 -1.07
C ALA A 92 4.56 -8.39 -1.17
N LEU A 93 4.89 -7.93 -2.37
CA LEU A 93 5.41 -6.60 -2.64
C LEU A 93 4.30 -5.76 -3.27
N VAL A 94 3.89 -4.69 -2.60
CA VAL A 94 2.88 -3.75 -3.12
C VAL A 94 3.53 -2.41 -3.42
N LYS A 95 3.69 -2.12 -4.71
CA LYS A 95 4.22 -0.83 -5.18
C LYS A 95 3.10 0.14 -5.51
N TYR A 96 3.16 1.35 -4.95
CA TYR A 96 2.24 2.41 -5.34
C TYR A 96 2.74 3.11 -6.60
N VAL A 97 1.95 3.02 -7.68
CA VAL A 97 2.31 3.59 -8.99
C VAL A 97 1.90 5.07 -9.06
N GLY A 98 0.78 5.42 -8.43
CA GLY A 98 0.23 6.77 -8.41
C GLY A 98 -1.28 6.77 -8.56
N SER A 99 -1.87 7.94 -8.77
CA SER A 99 -3.32 8.12 -8.90
C SER A 99 -3.70 8.71 -10.26
N LEU A 100 -4.86 8.31 -10.79
CA LEU A 100 -5.48 8.98 -11.92
C LEU A 100 -6.66 9.85 -11.44
N PRO A 101 -6.73 11.13 -11.83
CA PRO A 101 -7.97 11.89 -11.71
C PRO A 101 -9.03 11.25 -12.61
N LYS A 102 -10.25 11.11 -12.09
CA LYS A 102 -11.40 10.66 -12.86
C LYS A 102 -12.43 11.79 -12.79
N ALA A 103 -12.63 12.50 -13.90
CA ALA A 103 -13.55 13.65 -13.96
C ALA A 103 -14.92 13.27 -13.36
N GLY A 104 -15.35 14.02 -12.33
CA GLY A 104 -16.63 13.81 -11.63
C GLY A 104 -16.75 12.51 -10.81
N LYS A 105 -15.66 11.78 -10.53
CA LYS A 105 -15.69 10.49 -9.80
C LYS A 105 -14.54 10.39 -8.79
N ASN A 106 -14.66 9.43 -7.88
CA ASN A 106 -13.58 9.10 -6.93
C ASN A 106 -12.28 8.79 -7.68
N LYS A 107 -11.18 9.37 -7.16
CA LYS A 107 -9.81 9.12 -7.60
C LYS A 107 -9.52 7.62 -7.63
N VAL A 108 -8.79 7.16 -8.64
CA VAL A 108 -8.40 5.74 -8.76
C VAL A 108 -6.90 5.62 -8.58
N HIS A 109 -6.48 4.84 -7.60
CA HIS A 109 -5.08 4.56 -7.31
C HIS A 109 -4.62 3.32 -8.06
N LYS A 110 -3.45 3.39 -8.67
CA LYS A 110 -2.79 2.28 -9.33
C LYS A 110 -1.76 1.68 -8.38
N LEU A 111 -1.89 0.39 -8.11
CA LEU A 111 -0.94 -0.40 -7.35
C LEU A 111 -0.40 -1.53 -8.24
N SER A 112 0.80 -2.01 -7.96
CA SER A 112 1.33 -3.26 -8.51
C SER A 112 1.57 -4.20 -7.35
N LEU A 113 0.98 -5.39 -7.39
CA LEU A 113 1.23 -6.45 -6.43
C LEU A 113 2.08 -7.53 -7.10
N GLU A 114 3.16 -7.91 -6.43
CA GLU A 114 4.06 -8.96 -6.86
C GLU A 114 4.27 -9.96 -5.72
N ILE A 115 4.21 -11.25 -6.00
CA ILE A 115 4.54 -12.32 -5.06
C ILE A 115 5.52 -13.23 -5.79
N PRO A 116 6.83 -12.90 -5.77
CA PRO A 116 7.81 -13.48 -6.69
C PRO A 116 7.84 -15.01 -6.66
N LYS A 117 7.81 -15.60 -5.45
CA LYS A 117 7.85 -17.06 -5.28
C LYS A 117 6.65 -17.77 -5.90
N HIS A 118 5.49 -17.11 -5.93
CA HIS A 118 4.27 -17.64 -6.51
C HIS A 118 4.06 -17.18 -7.97
N LYS A 119 5.06 -16.50 -8.57
CA LYS A 119 5.00 -15.93 -9.93
C LYS A 119 3.77 -15.05 -10.17
N VAL A 120 3.25 -14.43 -9.11
CA VAL A 120 2.10 -13.53 -9.21
C VAL A 120 2.61 -12.13 -9.48
N LYS A 121 2.12 -11.50 -10.56
CA LYS A 121 2.35 -10.08 -10.85
C LYS A 121 1.08 -9.47 -11.42
N VAL A 122 0.43 -8.63 -10.64
CA VAL A 122 -0.88 -8.07 -10.98
C VAL A 122 -0.90 -6.55 -10.80
N LYS A 123 -1.54 -5.85 -11.74
CA LYS A 123 -1.80 -4.41 -11.62
C LYS A 123 -3.18 -4.23 -11.02
N LEU A 124 -3.26 -3.56 -9.88
CA LEU A 124 -4.49 -3.34 -9.13
C LEU A 124 -4.96 -1.89 -9.31
N ARG A 125 -6.29 -1.71 -9.35
CA ARG A 125 -6.94 -0.40 -9.30
C ARG A 125 -7.72 -0.30 -7.99
N ALA A 126 -7.25 0.55 -7.09
CA ALA A 126 -7.86 0.77 -5.79
C ALA A 126 -8.71 2.05 -5.81
N ILE A 127 -9.96 1.93 -5.40
CA ILE A 127 -10.83 3.07 -5.11
C ILE A 127 -10.72 3.32 -3.60
N PRO A 128 -10.46 4.57 -3.14
CA PRO A 128 -10.39 4.87 -1.73
C PRO A 128 -11.63 4.43 -0.97
N LYS A 129 -11.44 4.02 0.27
CA LYS A 129 -12.48 3.56 1.19
C LYS A 129 -13.27 2.33 0.73
N LYS A 130 -12.76 1.57 -0.26
CA LYS A 130 -13.32 0.28 -0.69
C LYS A 130 -12.35 -0.86 -0.45
N LEU A 131 -12.90 -2.02 -0.09
CA LEU A 131 -12.16 -3.28 0.01
C LEU A 131 -11.91 -3.84 -1.39
N PHE A 132 -10.73 -4.40 -1.58
CA PHE A 132 -10.39 -5.21 -2.76
C PHE A 132 -9.48 -6.36 -2.34
N TYR A 133 -9.40 -7.40 -3.16
CA TYR A 133 -8.80 -8.66 -2.77
C TYR A 133 -7.83 -9.19 -3.83
N GLN A 134 -6.75 -9.83 -3.38
CA GLN A 134 -6.00 -10.80 -4.16
C GLN A 134 -6.02 -12.13 -3.39
N ALA A 135 -6.30 -13.23 -4.07
CA ALA A 135 -6.37 -14.55 -3.45
C ALA A 135 -5.66 -15.60 -4.30
N GLY A 136 -5.60 -16.83 -3.80
CA GLY A 136 -5.17 -18.02 -4.56
C GLY A 136 -3.81 -18.59 -4.15
N ILE A 137 -3.18 -18.04 -3.12
CA ILE A 137 -1.94 -18.61 -2.56
C ILE A 137 -2.31 -19.78 -1.66
N LYS A 138 -1.88 -21.00 -1.99
CA LYS A 138 -2.12 -22.16 -1.12
C LYS A 138 -1.43 -21.98 0.24
N HIS A 139 -2.14 -22.30 1.31
CA HIS A 139 -1.61 -22.30 2.67
C HIS A 139 -2.39 -23.30 3.52
N ASN A 140 -1.68 -24.26 4.14
CA ASN A 140 -2.27 -25.36 4.90
C ASN A 140 -3.39 -26.07 4.10
N ASN A 141 -4.58 -26.19 4.69
CA ASN A 141 -5.77 -26.81 4.10
C ASN A 141 -6.68 -25.82 3.34
N GLY A 142 -6.14 -24.67 2.95
CA GLY A 142 -6.90 -23.59 2.36
C GLY A 142 -6.06 -22.66 1.48
N ILE A 143 -6.52 -21.42 1.40
CA ILE A 143 -5.82 -20.36 0.66
C ILE A 143 -5.63 -19.12 1.53
N LEU A 144 -4.64 -18.31 1.17
CA LEU A 144 -4.53 -16.94 1.64
C LEU A 144 -5.29 -15.99 0.74
N ILE A 145 -5.95 -15.05 1.38
CA ILE A 145 -6.60 -13.88 0.81
C ILE A 145 -5.90 -12.65 1.39
N LEU A 146 -5.37 -11.81 0.52
CA LEU A 146 -4.90 -10.48 0.84
C LEU A 146 -6.07 -9.51 0.64
N ALA A 147 -6.61 -9.02 1.75
CA ALA A 147 -7.65 -8.01 1.76
C ALA A 147 -7.02 -6.63 1.94
N PHE A 148 -7.25 -5.76 0.97
CA PHE A 148 -6.66 -4.42 0.92
C PHE A 148 -7.73 -3.36 1.11
N TYR A 149 -7.37 -2.30 1.82
CA TYR A 149 -8.20 -1.11 2.00
C TYR A 149 -7.32 0.13 1.92
N LEU A 150 -7.64 1.04 1.02
CA LEU A 150 -6.87 2.26 0.81
C LEU A 150 -7.60 3.46 1.42
N LYS A 151 -6.89 4.25 2.23
CA LYS A 151 -7.37 5.50 2.82
C LYS A 151 -6.48 6.65 2.35
N GLU A 152 -7.12 7.76 2.00
CA GLU A 152 -6.48 9.07 1.78
C GLU A 152 -6.67 9.94 3.03
#